data_AF-A0A7J5ETC3-F1
#
_entry.id   AF-A0A7J5ETC3-F1
#
_cell.length_a   1.000
_cell.length_b   1.000
_cell.length_c   1.000
_cell.angle_alpha   90.00
_cell.angle_beta   90.00
_cell.angle_gamma   90.00
#
_symmetry.space_group_name_H-M   'P 1'
#
loop_
_entity.id
_entity.type
_entity.pdbx_description
1 polymer ?
#
loop_
_entity_poly.entity_id
_entity_poly.type
_entity_poly.pdbx_seq_one_letter_code
_entity_poly.pdbx_strand_id
1 'polypeptide(L)'
;MRTVSGAVLVKESSRGVAGLTVTAFTHSNQARSRVGSVATDDEGRFSLEYRDADEKLVWNLQLEVSVDGPEPRVLFTDGKPRVGAGERETWTIRLPLATLVEAGVLRAEEKSAAASELPALGTFLARAVADSSYETEVQTTVRARLDPLRDAAAATAAAFRAELVVRDRGESAPPPDMPVGTQLATVLS
;
A
#
# COMPACT_ATOMS: atom_id res chain seq x y z
N MET A 1 -8.93 -18.88 17.94
CA MET A 1 -7.75 -18.21 18.53
C MET A 1 -7.66 -16.83 17.93
N ARG A 2 -7.55 -15.78 18.74
CA ARG A 2 -7.52 -14.40 18.25
C ARG A 2 -6.10 -13.86 18.25
N THR A 3 -5.73 -13.07 17.26
CA THR A 3 -4.36 -12.54 17.08
C THR A 3 -4.42 -11.04 16.84
N VAL A 4 -3.64 -10.28 17.62
CA VAL A 4 -3.42 -8.85 17.43
C VAL A 4 -1.98 -8.65 17.03
N SER A 5 -1.75 -8.13 15.84
CA SER A 5 -0.40 -7.89 15.30
C SER A 5 -0.25 -6.46 14.81
N GLY A 6 0.99 -6.02 14.62
CA GLY A 6 1.22 -4.69 14.09
C GLY A 6 2.66 -4.23 14.18
N ALA A 7 2.83 -2.95 13.92
CA ALA A 7 4.12 -2.27 14.07
C ALA A 7 3.95 -0.90 14.74
N VAL A 8 4.95 -0.55 15.55
CA VAL A 8 5.13 0.78 16.13
C VAL A 8 6.27 1.47 15.40
N LEU A 9 5.94 2.57 14.72
CA LEU A 9 6.83 3.29 13.83
C LEU A 9 7.00 4.73 14.29
N VAL A 10 8.17 5.31 14.01
CA VAL A 10 8.38 6.76 14.09
C VAL A 10 7.55 7.43 13.00
N LYS A 11 6.74 8.42 13.37
CA LYS A 11 5.82 9.09 12.45
C LYS A 11 6.54 9.74 11.26
N GLU A 12 7.71 10.30 11.51
CA GLU A 12 8.49 11.08 10.54
C GLU A 12 9.30 10.21 9.58
N SER A 13 9.91 9.12 10.06
CA SER A 13 10.82 8.27 9.26
C SER A 13 10.24 6.90 8.90
N SER A 14 9.10 6.51 9.49
CA SER A 14 8.55 5.16 9.40
C SER A 14 9.48 4.05 9.91
N ARG A 15 10.55 4.40 10.65
CA ARG A 15 11.46 3.44 11.28
C ARG A 15 10.76 2.73 12.43
N GLY A 16 10.97 1.42 12.55
CA GLY A 16 10.49 0.63 13.68
C GLY A 16 11.09 1.04 15.02
N VAL A 17 10.29 1.00 16.08
CA VAL A 17 10.75 1.31 17.45
C VAL A 17 10.70 0.06 18.31
N ALA A 18 11.88 -0.43 18.69
CA ALA A 18 12.06 -1.62 19.51
C ALA A 18 11.86 -1.34 21.02
N GLY A 19 11.56 -2.40 21.78
CA GLY A 19 11.52 -2.35 23.24
C GLY A 19 10.34 -1.57 23.84
N LEU A 20 9.32 -1.24 23.04
CA LEU A 20 8.08 -0.66 23.53
C LEU A 20 7.11 -1.75 23.94
N THR A 21 6.40 -1.56 25.04
CA THR A 21 5.39 -2.51 25.51
C THR A 21 4.03 -2.13 24.95
N VAL A 22 3.48 -3.00 24.11
CA VAL A 22 2.13 -2.89 23.56
C VAL A 22 1.19 -3.71 24.43
N THR A 23 0.23 -3.05 25.06
CA THR A 23 -0.80 -3.69 25.89
C THR A 23 -2.15 -3.63 25.20
N ALA A 24 -2.77 -4.80 25.04
CA ALA A 24 -4.11 -4.92 24.48
C ALA A 24 -5.16 -4.95 25.60
N PHE A 25 -6.22 -4.16 25.41
CA PHE A 25 -7.36 -4.10 26.31
C PHE A 25 -8.64 -4.47 25.56
N THR A 26 -9.51 -5.19 26.24
CA THR A 26 -10.88 -5.44 25.78
C THR A 26 -11.86 -4.59 26.57
N HIS A 27 -12.93 -4.16 25.91
CA HIS A 27 -14.03 -3.41 26.51
C HIS A 27 -15.32 -4.21 26.42
N SER A 28 -15.84 -4.62 27.59
CA SER A 28 -17.14 -5.28 27.70
C SER A 28 -18.00 -4.52 28.69
N ASN A 29 -19.22 -4.13 28.29
CA ASN A 29 -20.18 -3.44 29.17
C ASN A 29 -19.56 -2.28 29.98
N GLN A 30 -18.78 -1.41 29.31
CA GLN A 30 -18.06 -0.27 29.90
C GLN A 30 -16.87 -0.61 30.82
N ALA A 31 -16.59 -1.89 31.07
CA ALA A 31 -15.41 -2.33 31.81
C ALA A 31 -14.23 -2.54 30.85
N ARG A 32 -13.07 -1.97 31.21
CA ARG A 32 -11.79 -2.15 30.51
C ARG A 32 -11.00 -3.26 31.21
N SER A 33 -10.65 -4.31 30.48
CA SER A 33 -9.86 -5.44 30.99
C SER A 33 -8.61 -5.66 30.15
N ARG A 34 -7.47 -5.89 30.80
CA ARG A 34 -6.21 -6.20 30.10
C ARG A 34 -6.28 -7.62 29.54
N VAL A 35 -6.02 -7.75 28.25
CA VAL A 35 -5.98 -9.04 27.53
C VAL A 35 -4.57 -9.63 27.62
N GLY A 36 -3.56 -8.78 27.42
CA GLY A 36 -2.16 -9.16 27.50
C GLY A 36 -1.26 -8.02 27.05
N SER A 37 0.05 -8.28 27.05
CA SER A 37 1.06 -7.32 26.57
C SER A 37 2.21 -8.04 25.89
N VAL A 38 2.87 -7.35 24.98
CA VAL A 38 4.03 -7.84 24.23
C VAL A 38 4.99 -6.69 23.97
N ALA A 39 6.29 -6.94 24.02
CA ALA A 39 7.30 -5.96 23.65
C ALA A 39 7.51 -5.95 22.12
N THR A 40 7.80 -4.80 21.55
CA THR A 40 8.15 -4.69 20.13
C THR A 40 9.54 -5.25 19.84
N ASP A 41 9.68 -5.94 18.70
CA ASP A 41 10.95 -6.47 18.20
C ASP A 41 11.88 -5.36 17.65
N ASP A 42 13.06 -5.74 17.17
CA ASP A 42 14.06 -4.82 16.59
C ASP A 42 13.55 -4.02 15.38
N GLU A 43 12.51 -4.53 14.70
CA GLU A 43 11.83 -3.88 13.57
C GLU A 43 10.58 -3.10 14.03
N GLY A 44 10.34 -3.01 15.34
CA GLY A 44 9.17 -2.36 15.94
C GLY A 44 7.87 -3.15 15.81
N ARG A 45 7.91 -4.42 15.42
CA ARG A 45 6.73 -5.27 15.23
C ARG A 45 6.31 -5.94 16.53
N PHE A 46 5.04 -6.26 16.62
CA PHE A 46 4.48 -7.02 17.73
C PHE A 46 3.42 -8.02 17.25
N SER A 47 3.27 -9.11 17.99
CA SER A 47 2.20 -10.09 17.79
C SER A 47 1.78 -10.65 19.14
N LEU A 48 0.48 -10.59 19.41
CA LEU A 48 -0.14 -11.07 20.63
C LEU A 48 -1.23 -12.07 20.27
N GLU A 49 -1.07 -13.30 20.77
CA GLU A 49 -2.07 -14.35 20.63
C GLU A 49 -2.91 -14.43 21.90
N TYR A 50 -4.22 -14.44 21.72
CA TYR A 50 -5.19 -14.58 22.79
C TYR A 50 -6.05 -15.82 22.56
N ARG A 51 -6.02 -16.73 23.52
CA ARG A 51 -6.90 -17.90 23.56
C ARG A 51 -8.21 -17.47 24.21
N ASP A 52 -9.18 -17.16 23.37
CA ASP A 52 -10.49 -16.74 23.83
C ASP A 52 -11.20 -17.87 24.59
N ALA A 53 -11.87 -17.53 25.69
CA ALA A 53 -12.66 -18.46 26.48
C ALA A 53 -14.16 -18.36 26.16
N ASP A 54 -14.61 -17.36 25.37
CA ASP A 54 -16.03 -17.14 25.12
C ASP A 54 -16.30 -16.60 23.70
N GLU A 55 -16.64 -17.50 22.76
CA GLU A 55 -16.88 -17.18 21.34
C GLU A 55 -18.04 -16.20 21.10
N LYS A 56 -18.92 -16.00 22.10
CA LYS A 56 -20.08 -15.10 22.00
C LYS A 56 -19.76 -13.65 22.33
N LEU A 57 -18.53 -13.35 22.77
CA LEU A 57 -18.17 -12.02 23.22
C LEU A 57 -17.75 -11.13 22.03
N VAL A 58 -18.44 -10.01 21.86
CA VAL A 58 -18.04 -8.95 20.91
C VAL A 58 -16.73 -8.36 21.39
N TRP A 59 -15.67 -8.52 20.59
CA TRP A 59 -14.33 -8.09 20.96
C TRP A 59 -14.13 -6.62 20.65
N ASN A 60 -14.27 -5.75 21.65
CA ASN A 60 -13.96 -4.33 21.48
C ASN A 60 -12.52 -4.10 21.93
N LEU A 61 -11.60 -3.89 20.99
CA LEU A 61 -10.17 -3.82 21.26
C LEU A 61 -9.64 -2.40 21.33
N GLN A 62 -8.74 -2.14 22.27
CA GLN A 62 -8.00 -0.89 22.37
C GLN A 62 -6.53 -1.20 22.67
N LEU A 63 -5.61 -0.55 21.96
CA LEU A 63 -4.18 -0.67 22.23
C LEU A 63 -3.64 0.52 23.01
N GLU A 64 -2.67 0.22 23.86
CA GLU A 64 -1.84 1.18 24.57
C GLU A 64 -0.37 0.82 24.33
N VAL A 65 0.46 1.83 24.08
CA VAL A 65 1.91 1.66 23.96
C VAL A 65 2.58 2.42 25.09
N SER A 66 3.37 1.70 25.87
CA SER A 66 4.12 2.24 27.01
C SER A 66 5.61 1.93 26.88
N VAL A 67 6.41 2.71 27.61
CA VAL A 67 7.81 2.41 27.86
C VAL A 67 7.90 1.84 29.25
N ASP A 68 8.47 0.65 29.36
CA ASP A 68 8.78 0.05 30.64
C ASP A 68 10.11 0.62 31.15
N GLY A 69 10.14 1.01 32.42
CA GLY A 69 11.27 1.67 33.04
C GLY A 69 11.01 1.95 34.52
N PRO A 70 11.94 2.63 35.21
CA PRO A 70 11.75 3.03 36.60
C PRO A 70 10.53 3.95 36.80
N GLU A 71 10.20 4.75 35.78
CA GLU A 71 8.93 5.48 35.69
C GLU A 71 8.20 5.06 34.40
N PRO A 72 7.23 4.13 34.49
CA PRO A 72 6.46 3.70 33.34
C PRO A 72 5.70 4.87 32.72
N ARG A 73 5.85 5.07 31.41
CA ARG A 73 5.19 6.16 30.69
C ARG A 73 4.38 5.63 29.52
N VAL A 74 3.12 6.04 29.45
CA VAL A 74 2.25 5.77 28.30
C VAL A 74 2.55 6.77 27.21
N LEU A 75 2.93 6.28 26.03
CA LEU A 75 3.25 7.10 24.86
C LEU A 75 2.05 7.25 23.93
N PHE A 76 1.17 6.27 23.92
CA PHE A 76 0.02 6.24 23.04
C PHE A 76 -1.11 5.40 23.61
N THR A 77 -2.32 5.88 23.39
CA THR A 77 -3.55 5.14 23.64
C THR A 77 -4.47 5.37 22.45
N ASP A 78 -5.06 4.31 21.93
CA ASP A 78 -6.07 4.43 20.88
C ASP A 78 -7.23 5.31 21.39
N GLY A 79 -7.63 6.32 20.60
CA GLY A 79 -8.66 7.28 21.03
C GLY A 79 -10.04 6.65 21.26
N LYS A 80 -10.36 5.55 20.56
CA LYS A 80 -11.59 4.76 20.76
C LYS A 80 -11.30 3.27 20.54
N PRO A 81 -11.97 2.35 21.26
CA PRO A 81 -11.90 0.93 20.97
C PRO A 81 -12.43 0.62 19.56
N ARG A 82 -11.76 -0.29 18.85
CA ARG A 82 -12.26 -0.91 17.62
C ARG A 82 -13.36 -1.89 18.02
N VAL A 83 -14.60 -1.56 17.65
CA VAL A 83 -15.78 -2.37 17.98
C VAL A 83 -15.87 -3.58 17.07
N GLY A 84 -16.09 -4.77 17.63
CA GLY A 84 -16.28 -5.99 16.86
C GLY A 84 -15.03 -6.45 16.10
N ALA A 85 -13.86 -6.36 16.71
CA ALA A 85 -12.62 -6.90 16.19
C ALA A 85 -12.74 -8.41 15.87
N GLY A 86 -12.23 -8.81 14.72
CA GLY A 86 -12.24 -10.17 14.20
C GLY A 86 -11.15 -11.06 14.82
N GLU A 87 -10.93 -12.23 14.22
CA GLU A 87 -9.93 -13.19 14.72
C GLU A 87 -8.49 -12.76 14.49
N ARG A 88 -8.23 -11.95 13.47
CA ARG A 88 -6.89 -11.43 13.15
C ARG A 88 -7.01 -9.96 12.86
N GLU A 89 -6.29 -9.19 13.64
CA GLU A 89 -6.35 -7.75 13.56
C GLU A 89 -4.93 -7.17 13.48
N THR A 90 -4.79 -6.15 12.64
CA THR A 90 -3.51 -5.50 12.36
C THR A 90 -3.58 -4.02 12.73
N TRP A 91 -2.55 -3.52 13.40
CA TRP A 91 -2.35 -2.11 13.74
C TRP A 91 -1.06 -1.55 13.15
N THR A 92 -1.13 -0.27 12.78
CA THR A 92 0.04 0.54 12.48
C THR A 92 0.00 1.75 13.38
N ILE A 93 0.88 1.78 14.38
CA ILE A 93 0.95 2.85 15.37
C ILE A 93 2.10 3.78 14.97
N ARG A 94 1.83 5.08 14.85
CA ARG A 94 2.83 6.08 14.47
C ARG A 94 3.03 7.07 15.60
N LEU A 95 4.21 7.06 16.22
CA LEU A 95 4.56 7.91 17.35
C LEU A 95 5.47 9.06 16.88
N PRO A 96 5.22 10.32 17.29
CA PRO A 96 6.12 11.41 16.96
C PRO A 96 7.51 11.18 17.55
N LEU A 97 8.56 11.49 16.78
CA LEU A 97 9.95 11.38 17.24
C LEU A 97 10.19 12.17 18.54
N ALA A 98 9.57 13.35 18.68
CA ALA A 98 9.67 14.16 19.88
C ALA A 98 9.21 13.39 21.14
N THR A 99 8.08 12.68 21.06
CA THR A 99 7.54 11.88 22.16
C THR A 99 8.49 10.73 22.54
N LEU A 100 9.13 10.12 21.55
CA LEU A 100 10.08 9.02 21.78
C LEU A 100 11.40 9.49 22.41
N VAL A 101 11.90 10.66 21.98
CA VAL A 101 13.11 11.28 22.56
C VAL A 101 12.84 11.77 23.99
N GLU A 102 11.69 12.42 24.24
CA GLU A 102 11.29 12.84 25.59
C GLU A 102 11.10 11.66 26.55
N ALA A 103 10.67 10.51 26.03
CA ALA A 103 10.54 9.28 26.80
C ALA A 103 11.88 8.54 26.98
N GLY A 104 12.99 9.06 26.43
CA GLY A 104 14.30 8.44 26.52
C GLY A 104 14.45 7.15 25.71
N VAL A 105 13.49 6.83 24.84
CA VAL A 105 13.49 5.62 24.00
C VAL A 105 14.53 5.74 22.89
N LEU A 106 14.58 6.92 22.26
CA LEU A 106 15.52 7.24 21.19
C LEU A 106 16.48 8.34 21.65
N ARG A 107 17.75 8.24 21.27
CA ARG A 107 18.74 9.28 21.58
C ARG A 107 18.57 10.48 20.66
N ALA A 108 18.78 11.68 21.20
CA ALA A 108 18.67 12.94 20.45
C ALA A 108 19.60 13.04 19.23
N GLU A 109 20.67 12.23 19.14
CA GLU A 109 21.51 12.14 17.93
C GLU A 109 20.73 11.61 16.71
N GLU A 110 19.68 10.81 16.91
CA GLU A 110 18.82 10.32 15.82
C GLU A 110 17.87 11.40 15.27
N LYS A 111 17.72 12.53 15.97
CA LYS A 111 17.05 13.74 15.44
C LYS A 111 17.81 14.29 14.23
N SER A 112 19.13 14.09 14.18
CA SER A 112 20.00 14.47 13.06
C SER A 112 20.00 13.43 11.93
N ALA A 113 19.87 12.13 12.27
CA ALA A 113 19.76 11.06 11.28
C ALA A 113 18.47 11.17 10.45
N ALA A 114 17.33 11.48 11.09
CA ALA A 114 16.07 11.74 10.37
C ALA A 114 16.13 12.96 9.44
N ALA A 115 16.95 13.97 9.78
CA ALA A 115 17.23 15.11 8.90
C ALA A 115 18.28 14.79 7.82
N SER A 116 19.18 13.84 8.08
CA SER A 116 20.21 13.38 7.13
C SER A 116 19.71 12.33 6.13
N GLU A 117 18.49 11.81 6.28
CA GLU A 117 17.81 10.96 5.30
C GLU A 117 16.98 11.75 4.27
N LEU A 118 16.99 13.09 4.34
CA LEU A 118 16.40 13.97 3.33
C LEU A 118 17.08 13.97 1.93
N PRO A 119 18.31 13.46 1.67
CA PRO A 119 18.80 13.28 0.30
C PRO A 119 18.11 12.11 -0.43
N ALA A 120 17.52 11.15 0.30
CA ALA A 120 16.86 10.00 -0.32
C ALA A 120 15.51 10.41 -0.95
N LEU A 121 14.75 11.31 -0.32
CA LEU A 121 13.50 11.83 -0.89
C LEU A 121 13.74 12.65 -2.18
N GLY A 122 14.87 13.35 -2.29
CA GLY A 122 15.27 14.01 -3.53
C GLY A 122 15.55 13.01 -4.66
N THR A 123 16.08 11.84 -4.33
CA THR A 123 16.45 10.82 -5.33
C THR A 123 15.23 10.00 -5.79
N PHE A 124 14.29 9.69 -4.89
CA PHE A 124 13.04 9.01 -5.25
C PHE A 124 12.08 9.92 -6.03
N LEU A 125 11.96 11.20 -5.67
CA LEU A 125 11.17 12.15 -6.47
C LEU A 125 11.83 12.43 -7.83
N ALA A 126 13.16 12.56 -7.90
CA ALA A 126 13.85 12.73 -9.19
C ALA A 126 13.70 11.49 -10.09
N ARG A 127 13.72 10.28 -9.52
CA ARG A 127 13.52 9.05 -10.29
C ARG A 127 12.06 8.88 -10.73
N ALA A 128 11.10 9.18 -9.87
CA ALA A 128 9.68 9.14 -10.24
C ALA A 128 9.32 10.19 -11.31
N VAL A 129 9.93 11.39 -11.25
CA VAL A 129 9.75 12.41 -12.29
C VAL A 129 10.43 11.96 -13.59
N ALA A 130 11.65 11.42 -13.54
CA ALA A 130 12.33 10.91 -14.73
C ALA A 130 11.58 9.75 -15.40
N ASP A 131 11.04 8.81 -14.62
CA ASP A 131 10.24 7.69 -15.14
C ASP A 131 8.91 8.19 -15.75
N SER A 132 8.26 9.18 -15.14
CA SER A 132 7.05 9.81 -15.71
C SER A 132 7.34 10.60 -16.99
N SER A 133 8.49 11.27 -17.08
CA SER A 133 8.93 11.98 -18.28
C SER A 133 9.27 11.00 -19.40
N TYR A 134 9.92 9.88 -19.08
CA TYR A 134 10.25 8.84 -20.05
C TYR A 134 9.00 8.12 -20.60
N GLU A 135 8.04 7.75 -19.75
CA GLU A 135 6.77 7.16 -20.21
C GLU A 135 5.97 8.13 -21.07
N THR A 136 5.96 9.43 -20.71
CA THR A 136 5.27 10.46 -21.51
C THR A 136 5.95 10.67 -22.85
N GLU A 137 7.29 10.68 -22.92
CA GLU A 137 8.06 10.83 -24.15
C GLU A 137 7.89 9.60 -25.07
N VAL A 138 7.90 8.39 -24.52
CA VAL A 138 7.64 7.15 -25.26
C VAL A 138 6.21 7.11 -25.78
N GLN A 139 5.20 7.41 -24.95
CA GLN A 139 3.81 7.45 -25.41
C GLN A 139 3.57 8.50 -26.49
N THR A 140 4.19 9.69 -26.36
CA THR A 140 4.08 10.76 -27.36
C THR A 140 4.73 10.34 -28.69
N THR A 141 5.91 9.73 -28.63
CA THR A 141 6.64 9.27 -29.83
C THR A 141 5.94 8.10 -30.52
N VAL A 142 5.45 7.13 -29.75
CA VAL A 142 4.68 5.98 -30.26
C VAL A 142 3.38 6.46 -30.90
N ARG A 143 2.67 7.40 -30.26
CA ARG A 143 1.44 7.97 -30.79
C ARG A 143 1.67 8.78 -32.07
N ALA A 144 2.70 9.62 -32.11
CA ALA A 144 3.09 10.38 -33.30
C ALA A 144 3.44 9.46 -34.50
N ARG A 145 3.93 8.24 -34.24
CA ARG A 145 4.29 7.28 -35.29
C ARG A 145 3.16 6.33 -35.70
N LEU A 146 2.27 5.97 -34.76
CA LEU A 146 1.19 5.02 -35.01
C LEU A 146 -0.13 5.68 -35.46
N ASP A 147 -0.42 6.91 -35.04
CA ASP A 147 -1.67 7.59 -35.41
C ASP A 147 -1.79 7.83 -36.93
N PRO A 148 -0.74 8.28 -37.65
CA PRO A 148 -0.82 8.39 -39.11
C PRO A 148 -1.06 7.06 -39.83
N LEU A 149 -0.55 5.95 -39.28
CA LEU A 149 -0.75 4.61 -39.83
C LEU A 149 -2.17 4.10 -39.57
N ARG A 150 -2.74 4.42 -38.39
CA ARG A 150 -4.13 4.11 -38.04
C ARG A 150 -5.11 4.91 -38.90
N ASP A 151 -4.84 6.20 -39.11
CA ASP A 151 -5.67 7.06 -39.95
C ASP A 151 -5.61 6.62 -41.42
N ALA A 152 -4.44 6.24 -41.93
CA ALA A 152 -4.29 5.67 -43.27
C ALA A 152 -5.04 4.33 -43.42
N ALA A 153 -4.94 3.43 -42.44
CA ALA A 153 -5.67 2.17 -42.44
C ALA A 153 -7.19 2.38 -42.39
N ALA A 154 -7.66 3.33 -41.58
CA ALA A 154 -9.08 3.69 -41.49
C ALA A 154 -9.61 4.29 -42.80
N ALA A 155 -8.83 5.17 -43.44
CA ALA A 155 -9.16 5.75 -44.74
C ALA A 155 -9.24 4.67 -45.83
N THR A 156 -8.30 3.72 -45.84
CA THR A 156 -8.29 2.61 -46.80
C THR A 156 -9.48 1.67 -46.61
N ALA A 157 -9.82 1.35 -45.36
CA ALA A 157 -10.99 0.54 -45.03
C ALA A 157 -12.32 1.25 -45.34
N ALA A 158 -12.37 2.58 -45.24
CA ALA A 158 -13.53 3.36 -45.64
C ALA A 158 -13.69 3.41 -47.17
N ALA A 159 -12.60 3.59 -47.91
CA ALA A 159 -12.59 3.57 -49.37
C ALA A 159 -13.01 2.19 -49.92
N PHE A 160 -12.50 1.10 -49.33
CA PHE A 160 -12.89 -0.26 -49.72
C PHE A 160 -14.37 -0.56 -49.44
N ARG A 161 -14.89 -0.12 -48.28
CA ARG A 161 -16.33 -0.23 -47.98
C ARG A 161 -17.19 0.57 -48.94
N ALA A 162 -16.76 1.77 -49.32
CA ALA A 162 -17.45 2.58 -50.32
C ALA A 162 -17.43 1.90 -51.71
N GLU A 163 -16.29 1.31 -52.11
CA GLU A 163 -16.16 0.58 -53.38
C GLU A 163 -17.02 -0.70 -53.40
N LEU A 164 -17.12 -1.42 -52.29
CA LEU A 164 -18.00 -2.59 -52.12
C LEU A 164 -19.49 -2.22 -52.26
N VAL A 165 -19.91 -1.08 -51.68
CA VAL A 165 -21.29 -0.59 -51.79
C VAL A 165 -21.62 -0.15 -53.22
N VAL A 166 -20.65 0.44 -53.94
CA VAL A 166 -20.83 0.85 -55.35
C VAL A 166 -20.89 -0.36 -56.30
N ARG A 167 -20.30 -1.50 -55.94
CA ARG A 167 -20.18 -2.67 -56.81
C ARG A 167 -21.31 -3.71 -56.73
N ASP A 168 -22.34 -3.49 -55.91
CA ASP A 168 -23.56 -4.31 -55.79
C ASP A 168 -23.37 -5.80 -56.14
N ARG A 169 -22.50 -6.48 -55.39
CA ARG A 169 -22.40 -7.94 -55.38
C ARG A 169 -22.56 -8.44 -53.96
N GLY A 170 -23.81 -8.75 -53.62
CA GLY A 170 -24.08 -9.87 -52.74
C GLY A 170 -23.46 -11.14 -53.32
N GLU A 171 -22.87 -11.94 -52.45
CA GLU A 171 -22.31 -13.28 -52.70
C GLU A 171 -20.95 -13.37 -53.44
N SER A 172 -19.95 -13.75 -52.65
CA SER A 172 -18.65 -14.35 -53.02
C SER A 172 -17.58 -13.45 -53.65
N ALA A 173 -16.78 -12.80 -52.79
CA ALA A 173 -15.38 -12.51 -53.11
C ALA A 173 -14.52 -13.00 -51.93
N PRO A 174 -13.51 -13.85 -52.14
CA PRO A 174 -12.63 -14.27 -51.05
C PRO A 174 -11.80 -13.07 -50.57
N PRO A 175 -11.43 -13.02 -49.28
CA PRO A 175 -10.63 -11.93 -48.75
C PRO A 175 -9.27 -11.88 -49.44
N PRO A 176 -8.69 -10.68 -49.64
CA PRO A 176 -7.36 -10.55 -50.22
C PRO A 176 -6.29 -11.10 -49.28
N ASP A 177 -5.25 -11.71 -49.86
CA ASP A 177 -4.07 -12.20 -49.13
C ASP A 177 -3.40 -11.07 -48.36
N MET A 178 -3.44 -11.18 -47.04
CA MET A 178 -2.73 -10.27 -46.15
C MET A 178 -1.22 -10.61 -46.19
N PRO A 179 -0.31 -9.61 -46.25
CA PRO A 179 1.10 -9.86 -46.07
C PRO A 179 1.36 -10.45 -44.66
N VAL A 180 2.27 -11.43 -44.59
CA VAL A 180 2.57 -12.37 -43.50
C VAL A 180 2.93 -11.74 -42.12
N GLY A 181 2.86 -10.41 -41.97
CA GLY A 181 3.23 -9.71 -40.74
C GLY A 181 2.22 -9.72 -39.59
N THR A 182 0.98 -10.19 -39.80
CA THR A 182 -0.12 -9.97 -38.83
C THR A 182 -0.80 -11.24 -38.33
N GLN A 183 -0.08 -12.37 -38.26
CA GLN A 183 -0.62 -13.65 -37.75
C GLN A 183 -0.24 -14.01 -36.30
N LEU A 184 0.38 -13.12 -35.52
CA LEU A 184 0.80 -13.46 -34.14
C LEU A 184 -0.11 -12.93 -33.01
N ALA A 185 -1.30 -12.43 -33.30
CA ALA A 185 -2.24 -11.98 -32.25
C ALA A 185 -3.54 -12.81 -32.16
N THR A 186 -3.60 -14.00 -32.75
CA THR A 186 -4.83 -14.84 -32.71
C THR A 186 -4.56 -16.32 -32.43
N VAL A 187 -3.42 -16.64 -31.81
CA VAL A 187 -3.19 -17.96 -31.21
C VAL A 187 -2.66 -17.70 -29.80
N LEU A 188 -3.30 -18.28 -28.78
CA LEU A 188 -3.21 -17.98 -27.33
C LEU A 188 -4.16 -16.82 -26.94
N SER A 189 -5.49 -16.99 -26.93
CA SER A 189 -6.25 -17.89 -26.03
C SER A 189 -5.84 -17.70 -24.57
#